data_AF-A0A058ZJZ7-F1
#
_entry.id   AF-A0A058ZJZ7-F1
#
_cell.length_a   1.000
_cell.length_b   1.000
_cell.length_c   1.000
_cell.angle_alpha   90.00
_cell.angle_beta   90.00
_cell.angle_gamma   90.00
#
_symmetry.space_group_name_H-M   'P 1'
#
loop_
_entity.id
_entity.type
_entity.pdbx_description
1 polymer ?
#
loop_
_entity_poly.entity_id
_entity_poly.type
_entity_poly.pdbx_seq_one_letter_code
_entity_poly.pdbx_strand_id
1 'polypeptide(L)'
;MHLYELSIPKADIEKLDETEWAFIATLAFAMDEISVFQKLLVHAKAQKPEAEELRIAHAIQENTITRALCAKIFEAVKLFDQYQRLADRNGLSDVRNKLVEFSESFDELKADPIYSLAKDIRDHATNHYLPSETKKNLEHVSDKAITKAFLHRNIGNSFYPLGEEFVFLGRIGRHYAEEYDRPHTMEDVRKWVEWALAASKVLTHFFTDYLVWVQRERFPEWALKPTKPYLEPELYGELGETPLKLFFEASRLKKPSG
;
A
#
# COMPACT_ATOMS: atom_id res chain seq x y z
N MET A 1 20.71 12.95 4.40
CA MET A 1 19.64 12.18 5.05
C MET A 1 20.23 11.43 6.25
N HIS A 2 19.61 11.53 7.42
CA HIS A 2 19.98 10.75 8.61
C HIS A 2 18.97 9.63 8.78
N LEU A 3 19.43 8.39 8.96
CA LEU A 3 18.58 7.35 9.53
C LEU A 3 18.78 7.38 11.05
N TYR A 4 17.74 7.03 11.80
CA TYR A 4 17.85 6.81 13.23
C TYR A 4 17.70 5.33 13.49
N GLU A 5 18.68 4.75 14.17
CA GLU A 5 18.62 3.36 14.61
C GLU A 5 18.08 3.32 16.04
N LEU A 6 17.01 2.56 16.24
CA LEU A 6 16.55 2.12 17.55
C LEU A 6 16.98 0.65 17.72
N SER A 7 18.09 0.43 18.43
CA SER A 7 18.55 -0.92 18.73
C SER A 7 17.78 -1.45 19.96
N ILE A 8 17.02 -2.54 19.79
CA ILE A 8 16.28 -3.21 20.86
C ILE A 8 17.09 -4.43 21.34
N PRO A 9 17.73 -4.39 22.53
CA PRO A 9 18.50 -5.51 23.04
C PRO A 9 17.60 -6.71 23.32
N LYS A 10 18.07 -7.92 23.01
CA LYS A 10 17.31 -9.16 23.25
C LYS A 10 16.87 -9.32 24.71
N ALA A 11 17.74 -8.94 25.65
CA ALA A 11 17.44 -9.00 27.09
C ALA A 11 16.30 -8.05 27.51
N ASP A 12 16.02 -7.00 26.73
CA ASP A 12 14.94 -6.06 27.03
C ASP A 12 13.62 -6.49 26.39
N ILE A 13 13.66 -7.30 25.32
CA ILE A 13 12.47 -7.94 24.76
C ILE A 13 11.77 -8.80 25.82
N GLU A 14 12.55 -9.53 26.63
CA GLU A 14 12.04 -10.38 27.72
C GLU A 14 11.38 -9.59 28.86
N LYS A 15 11.58 -8.26 28.90
CA LYS A 15 10.94 -7.36 29.88
C LYS A 15 9.62 -6.80 29.38
N LEU A 16 9.33 -6.88 28.07
CA LEU A 16 8.02 -6.55 27.52
C LEU A 16 7.04 -7.69 27.75
N ASP A 17 5.76 -7.35 27.90
CA ASP A 17 4.69 -8.34 27.80
C ASP A 17 4.77 -9.05 26.43
N GLU A 18 4.66 -10.38 26.43
CA GLU A 18 4.78 -11.20 25.21
C GLU A 18 3.80 -10.76 24.13
N THR A 19 2.59 -10.33 24.53
CA THR A 19 1.56 -9.85 23.63
C THR A 19 1.98 -8.56 22.95
N GLU A 20 2.58 -7.64 23.69
CA GLU A 20 3.02 -6.36 23.17
C GLU A 20 4.21 -6.51 22.24
N TRP A 21 5.17 -7.36 22.60
CA TRP A 21 6.26 -7.68 21.69
C TRP A 21 5.76 -8.34 20.41
N ALA A 22 4.84 -9.29 20.51
CA ALA A 22 4.23 -9.92 19.34
C ALA A 22 3.50 -8.89 18.46
N PHE A 23 2.79 -7.94 19.07
CA PHE A 23 2.16 -6.84 18.36
C PHE A 23 3.19 -5.94 17.64
N ILE A 24 4.24 -5.48 18.34
CA ILE A 24 5.31 -4.66 17.76
C ILE A 24 5.97 -5.37 16.58
N ALA A 25 6.34 -6.64 16.74
CA ALA A 25 6.99 -7.42 15.69
C ALA A 25 6.08 -7.63 14.48
N THR A 26 4.80 -7.94 14.70
CA THR A 26 3.82 -8.13 13.62
C THR A 26 3.56 -6.81 12.89
N LEU A 27 3.46 -5.70 13.64
CA LEU A 27 3.23 -4.38 13.09
C LEU A 27 4.45 -3.89 12.30
N ALA A 28 5.67 -4.14 12.77
CA ALA A 28 6.91 -3.86 12.03
C ALA A 28 6.91 -4.58 10.68
N PHE A 29 6.59 -5.88 10.68
CA PHE A 29 6.45 -6.66 9.45
C PHE A 29 5.40 -6.07 8.49
N ALA A 30 4.24 -5.66 9.02
CA ALA A 30 3.21 -5.00 8.20
C ALA A 30 3.69 -3.65 7.63
N MET A 31 4.45 -2.86 8.42
CA MET A 31 5.00 -1.58 7.99
C MET A 31 6.07 -1.73 6.91
N ASP A 32 6.87 -2.81 6.95
CA ASP A 32 7.81 -3.14 5.88
C ASP A 32 7.06 -3.41 4.57
N GLU A 33 6.02 -4.25 4.59
CA GLU A 33 5.22 -4.53 3.39
C GLU A 33 4.53 -3.25 2.85
N ILE A 34 3.92 -2.46 3.73
CA ILE A 34 3.28 -1.19 3.36
C ILE A 34 4.32 -0.23 2.75
N SER A 35 5.50 -0.12 3.36
CA SER A 35 6.58 0.74 2.88
C SER A 35 7.09 0.31 1.51
N VAL A 36 7.21 -1.00 1.25
CA VAL A 36 7.59 -1.53 -0.06
C VAL A 36 6.57 -1.14 -1.11
N PHE A 37 5.28 -1.41 -0.89
CA PHE A 37 4.25 -1.07 -1.87
C PHE A 37 4.08 0.43 -2.06
N GLN A 38 4.21 1.24 -1.00
CA GLN A 38 4.21 2.70 -1.10
C GLN A 38 5.34 3.20 -2.00
N LYS A 39 6.57 2.71 -1.82
CA LYS A 39 7.72 3.08 -2.66
C LYS A 39 7.50 2.66 -4.12
N LEU A 40 7.01 1.44 -4.35
CA LEU A 40 6.68 0.96 -5.70
C LEU A 40 5.60 1.83 -6.37
N LEU A 41 4.59 2.27 -5.61
CA LEU A 41 3.52 3.13 -6.11
C LEU A 41 4.03 4.52 -6.48
N VAL A 42 4.80 5.15 -5.60
CA VAL A 42 5.42 6.46 -5.86
C VAL A 42 6.33 6.38 -7.08
N HIS A 43 7.12 5.31 -7.18
CA HIS A 43 8.01 5.11 -8.29
C HIS A 43 7.26 4.88 -9.61
N ALA A 44 6.17 4.09 -9.58
CA ALA A 44 5.29 3.98 -10.73
C ALA A 44 4.82 5.39 -11.17
N LYS A 45 4.32 6.22 -10.26
CA LYS A 45 3.82 7.57 -10.60
C LYS A 45 4.87 8.53 -11.19
N ALA A 46 6.16 8.33 -10.89
CA ALA A 46 7.23 9.21 -11.36
C ALA A 46 7.52 9.06 -12.87
N GLN A 47 7.18 7.93 -13.49
CA GLN A 47 7.46 7.67 -14.90
C GLN A 47 6.17 7.61 -15.70
N LYS A 48 5.92 8.58 -16.59
CA LYS A 48 4.78 8.53 -17.51
C LYS A 48 5.27 8.27 -18.94
N PRO A 49 4.98 7.09 -19.52
CA PRO A 49 5.34 6.80 -20.90
C PRO A 49 4.63 7.72 -21.90
N GLU A 50 5.29 8.04 -23.01
CA GLU A 50 4.68 8.82 -24.10
C GLU A 50 3.69 7.99 -24.92
N ALA A 51 4.04 6.74 -25.22
CA ALA A 51 3.22 5.82 -26.02
C ALA A 51 1.95 5.40 -25.27
N GLU A 52 0.82 5.37 -25.99
CA GLU A 52 -0.50 5.11 -25.41
C GLU A 52 -0.60 3.71 -24.77
N GLU A 53 -0.10 2.69 -25.45
CA GLU A 53 -0.08 1.30 -24.97
C GLU A 53 0.72 1.17 -23.67
N LEU A 54 1.82 1.91 -23.58
CA LEU A 54 2.66 1.91 -22.38
C LEU A 54 1.99 2.67 -21.24
N ARG A 55 1.20 3.71 -21.51
CA ARG A 55 0.37 4.37 -20.48
C ARG A 55 -0.70 3.44 -19.91
N ILE A 56 -1.27 2.57 -20.74
CA ILE A 56 -2.24 1.56 -20.27
C ILE A 56 -1.54 0.55 -19.37
N ALA A 57 -0.41 -0.01 -19.81
CA ALA A 57 0.37 -0.94 -18.99
C ALA A 57 0.80 -0.30 -17.65
N HIS A 58 1.19 0.97 -17.70
CA HIS A 58 1.55 1.77 -16.54
C HIS A 58 0.38 1.96 -15.57
N ALA A 59 -0.82 2.32 -16.07
CA ALA A 59 -2.01 2.45 -15.23
C ALA A 59 -2.40 1.12 -14.56
N ILE A 60 -2.31 -0.01 -15.29
CA ILE A 60 -2.56 -1.35 -14.71
C ILE A 60 -1.58 -1.63 -13.57
N GLN A 61 -0.30 -1.28 -13.75
CA GLN A 61 0.71 -1.45 -12.71
C GLN A 61 0.40 -0.58 -11.48
N GLU A 62 0.10 0.71 -11.68
CA GLU A 62 -0.28 1.65 -10.59
C GLU A 62 -1.48 1.10 -9.80
N ASN A 63 -2.53 0.68 -10.50
CA ASN A 63 -3.73 0.14 -9.87
C ASN A 63 -3.47 -1.19 -9.14
N THR A 64 -2.66 -2.08 -9.72
CA THR A 64 -2.29 -3.37 -9.10
C THR A 64 -1.51 -3.15 -7.80
N ILE A 65 -0.52 -2.26 -7.81
CA ILE A 65 0.26 -1.91 -6.62
C ILE A 65 -0.65 -1.26 -5.56
N THR A 66 -1.53 -0.34 -5.97
CA THR A 66 -2.46 0.33 -5.06
C THR A 66 -3.43 -0.66 -4.42
N ARG A 67 -3.98 -1.63 -5.17
CA ARG A 67 -4.83 -2.71 -4.62
C ARG A 67 -4.09 -3.51 -3.54
N ALA A 68 -2.84 -3.91 -3.82
CA ALA A 68 -2.02 -4.64 -2.87
C ALA A 68 -1.73 -3.80 -1.62
N LEU A 69 -1.37 -2.52 -1.78
CA LEU A 69 -1.16 -1.58 -0.69
C LEU A 69 -2.42 -1.44 0.19
N CYS A 70 -3.60 -1.23 -0.41
CA CYS A 70 -4.86 -1.15 0.31
C CYS A 70 -5.12 -2.42 1.14
N ALA A 71 -4.91 -3.61 0.57
CA ALA A 71 -5.07 -4.84 1.33
C ALA A 71 -4.17 -4.89 2.58
N LYS A 72 -2.90 -4.49 2.46
CA LYS A 72 -1.99 -4.42 3.61
C LYS A 72 -2.41 -3.36 4.64
N ILE A 73 -2.88 -2.20 4.20
CA ILE A 73 -3.45 -1.16 5.07
C ILE A 73 -4.61 -1.71 5.89
N PHE A 74 -5.58 -2.40 5.26
CA PHE A 74 -6.73 -2.96 5.97
C PHE A 74 -6.34 -4.06 6.97
N GLU A 75 -5.37 -4.92 6.65
CA GLU A 75 -4.87 -5.91 7.61
C GLU A 75 -4.12 -5.25 8.79
N ALA A 76 -3.34 -4.19 8.54
CA ALA A 76 -2.68 -3.44 9.61
C ALA A 76 -3.69 -2.75 10.53
N VAL A 77 -4.73 -2.10 9.99
CA VAL A 77 -5.81 -1.49 10.79
C VAL A 77 -6.50 -2.54 11.65
N LYS A 78 -6.81 -3.72 11.07
CA LYS A 78 -7.40 -4.82 11.81
C LYS A 78 -6.50 -5.32 12.94
N LEU A 79 -5.18 -5.38 12.74
CA LEU A 79 -4.21 -5.71 13.78
C LEU A 79 -4.27 -4.71 14.94
N PHE A 80 -4.34 -3.41 14.65
CA PHE A 80 -4.52 -2.38 15.68
C PHE A 80 -5.82 -2.56 16.47
N ASP A 81 -6.95 -2.71 15.78
CA ASP A 81 -8.26 -2.90 16.42
C ASP A 81 -8.27 -4.13 17.34
N GLN A 82 -7.62 -5.21 16.92
CA GLN A 82 -7.49 -6.44 17.72
C GLN A 82 -6.62 -6.23 18.96
N TYR A 83 -5.50 -5.53 18.82
CA TYR A 83 -4.61 -5.25 19.94
C TYR A 83 -5.21 -4.26 20.94
N GLN A 84 -5.93 -3.23 20.46
CA GLN A 84 -6.68 -2.31 21.32
C GLN A 84 -7.71 -3.03 22.19
N ARG A 85 -8.51 -3.93 21.58
CA ARG A 85 -9.47 -4.77 22.33
C ARG A 85 -8.80 -5.71 23.32
N LEU A 86 -7.55 -6.11 23.06
CA LEU A 86 -6.79 -6.96 23.96
C LEU A 86 -6.24 -6.13 25.14
N ALA A 87 -5.71 -4.94 24.88
CA ALA A 87 -5.31 -3.98 25.90
C ALA A 87 -6.49 -3.62 26.83
N ASP A 88 -7.67 -3.39 26.27
CA ASP A 88 -8.92 -3.16 27.03
C ASP A 88 -9.23 -4.34 27.97
N ARG A 89 -9.21 -5.57 27.46
CA ARG A 89 -9.52 -6.78 28.25
C ARG A 89 -8.51 -7.04 29.35
N ASN A 90 -7.25 -6.70 29.13
CA ASN A 90 -6.16 -6.92 30.07
C ASN A 90 -5.95 -5.74 31.03
N GLY A 91 -6.73 -4.65 30.90
CA GLY A 91 -6.61 -3.47 31.75
C GLY A 91 -5.34 -2.64 31.52
N LEU A 92 -4.75 -2.71 30.32
CA LEU A 92 -3.54 -1.96 29.94
C LEU A 92 -3.91 -0.54 29.51
N SER A 93 -4.23 0.32 30.48
CA SER A 93 -4.81 1.64 30.24
C SER A 93 -3.86 2.60 29.50
N ASP A 94 -2.56 2.52 29.75
CA ASP A 94 -1.51 3.29 29.09
C ASP A 94 -1.41 2.93 27.59
N VAL A 95 -1.31 1.63 27.28
CA VAL A 95 -1.29 1.12 25.90
C VAL A 95 -2.59 1.49 25.18
N ARG A 96 -3.74 1.27 25.83
CA ARG A 96 -5.04 1.63 25.29
C ARG A 96 -5.09 3.11 24.91
N ASN A 97 -4.71 4.00 25.83
CA ASN A 97 -4.74 5.44 25.57
C ASN A 97 -3.86 5.80 24.37
N LYS A 98 -2.68 5.18 24.25
CA LYS A 98 -1.81 5.40 23.09
C LYS A 98 -2.45 4.91 21.78
N LEU A 99 -3.18 3.78 21.80
CA LEU A 99 -3.89 3.26 20.63
C LEU A 99 -5.17 4.05 20.28
N VAL A 100 -5.75 4.78 21.24
CA VAL A 100 -6.87 5.69 20.96
C VAL A 100 -6.42 6.85 20.08
N GLU A 101 -5.22 7.41 20.30
CA GLU A 101 -4.65 8.46 19.43
C GLU A 101 -4.53 8.02 17.96
N PHE A 102 -4.17 6.74 17.73
CA PHE A 102 -4.20 6.15 16.38
C PHE A 102 -5.60 6.11 15.81
N SER A 103 -6.55 5.62 16.61
CA SER A 103 -7.93 5.44 16.19
C SER A 103 -8.51 6.77 15.73
N GLU A 104 -8.31 7.84 16.50
CA GLU A 104 -8.73 9.20 16.15
C GLU A 104 -8.11 9.68 14.84
N SER A 105 -6.80 9.50 14.66
CA SER A 105 -6.10 9.90 13.43
C SER A 105 -6.57 9.11 12.20
N PHE A 106 -6.92 7.84 12.37
CA PHE A 106 -7.36 6.98 11.29
C PHE A 106 -8.87 7.13 11.01
N ASP A 107 -9.67 7.54 11.99
CA ASP A 107 -11.10 7.76 11.83
C ASP A 107 -11.39 8.92 10.85
N GLU A 108 -10.51 9.92 10.77
CA GLU A 108 -10.56 10.94 9.71
C GLU A 108 -10.48 10.32 8.31
N LEU A 109 -9.61 9.32 8.11
CA LEU A 109 -9.47 8.60 6.84
C LEU A 109 -10.63 7.66 6.58
N LYS A 110 -11.28 7.13 7.62
CA LYS A 110 -12.51 6.32 7.48
C LYS A 110 -13.73 7.18 7.12
N ALA A 111 -13.73 8.45 7.53
CA ALA A 111 -14.80 9.39 7.21
C ALA A 111 -14.77 9.86 5.74
N ASP A 112 -13.63 9.72 5.06
CA ASP A 112 -13.53 9.98 3.62
C ASP A 112 -14.40 8.97 2.84
N PRO A 113 -15.31 9.41 1.95
CA PRO A 113 -16.09 8.51 1.08
C PRO A 113 -15.23 7.49 0.31
N ILE A 114 -13.98 7.84 -0.01
CA ILE A 114 -13.03 6.96 -0.69
C ILE A 114 -12.66 5.74 0.15
N TYR A 115 -12.80 5.79 1.48
CA TYR A 115 -12.64 4.61 2.33
C TYR A 115 -13.57 3.47 1.94
N SER A 116 -14.85 3.79 1.67
CA SER A 116 -15.85 2.81 1.25
C SER A 116 -15.45 2.14 -0.07
N LEU A 117 -15.01 2.95 -1.04
CA LEU A 117 -14.48 2.46 -2.31
C LEU A 117 -13.24 1.57 -2.12
N ALA A 118 -12.28 2.00 -1.31
CA ALA A 118 -11.06 1.24 -1.05
C ALA A 118 -11.36 -0.12 -0.40
N LYS A 119 -12.29 -0.15 0.54
CA LYS A 119 -12.78 -1.37 1.17
C LYS A 119 -13.46 -2.28 0.15
N ASP A 120 -14.33 -1.73 -0.67
CA ASP A 120 -15.05 -2.46 -1.70
C ASP A 120 -14.12 -3.12 -2.73
N ILE A 121 -13.12 -2.38 -3.21
CA ILE A 121 -12.07 -2.89 -4.10
C ILE A 121 -11.31 -4.03 -3.41
N ARG A 122 -10.95 -3.87 -2.12
CA ARG A 122 -10.23 -4.89 -1.35
C ARG A 122 -11.06 -6.18 -1.23
N ASP A 123 -12.34 -6.07 -0.95
CA ASP A 123 -13.25 -7.20 -0.74
C ASP A 123 -13.62 -7.92 -2.05
N HIS A 124 -13.57 -7.24 -3.21
CA HIS A 124 -14.07 -7.81 -4.47
C HIS A 124 -13.08 -7.89 -5.64
N ALA A 125 -11.99 -7.09 -5.64
CA ALA A 125 -11.13 -6.93 -6.82
C ALA A 125 -9.61 -7.05 -6.55
N THR A 126 -9.16 -7.11 -5.29
CA THR A 126 -7.72 -7.20 -4.98
C THR A 126 -7.15 -8.62 -5.08
N ASN A 127 -7.82 -9.63 -4.51
CA ASN A 127 -7.34 -11.03 -4.48
C ASN A 127 -8.45 -12.04 -4.78
N HIS A 128 -9.56 -11.60 -5.37
CA HIS A 128 -10.75 -12.40 -5.61
C HIS A 128 -11.02 -12.52 -7.11
N TYR A 129 -10.88 -13.72 -7.66
CA TYR A 129 -11.16 -14.00 -9.07
C TYR A 129 -12.50 -14.72 -9.21
N LEU A 130 -13.59 -13.95 -9.21
CA LEU A 130 -14.95 -14.46 -9.20
C LEU A 130 -15.70 -14.05 -10.49
N PRO A 131 -15.84 -14.95 -11.48
CA PRO A 131 -16.55 -14.65 -12.72
C PRO A 131 -18.00 -14.20 -12.50
N SER A 132 -18.64 -14.65 -11.43
CA SER A 132 -19.98 -14.21 -11.03
C SER A 132 -20.04 -12.73 -10.67
N GLU A 133 -18.99 -12.17 -10.07
CA GLU A 133 -18.88 -10.75 -9.78
C GLU A 133 -18.54 -9.96 -11.05
N THR A 134 -17.62 -10.46 -11.89
CA THR A 134 -17.33 -9.85 -13.18
C THR A 134 -18.57 -9.76 -14.07
N LYS A 135 -19.44 -10.77 -14.04
CA LYS A 135 -20.71 -10.75 -14.78
C LYS A 135 -21.62 -9.59 -14.34
N LYS A 136 -21.70 -9.30 -13.04
CA LYS A 136 -22.47 -8.16 -12.50
C LYS A 136 -21.86 -6.82 -12.89
N ASN A 137 -20.54 -6.77 -13.10
CA ASN A 137 -19.86 -5.54 -13.49
C ASN A 137 -20.11 -5.15 -14.96
N LEU A 138 -20.53 -6.08 -15.82
CA LEU A 138 -20.65 -5.87 -17.27
C LEU A 138 -21.52 -4.65 -17.64
N GLU A 139 -22.59 -4.41 -16.89
CA GLU A 139 -23.52 -3.30 -17.11
C GLU A 139 -22.91 -1.92 -16.76
N HIS A 140 -21.78 -1.93 -16.06
CA HIS A 140 -21.08 -0.73 -15.59
C HIS A 140 -19.73 -0.50 -16.30
N VAL A 141 -19.39 -1.35 -17.27
CA VAL A 141 -18.18 -1.19 -18.10
C VAL A 141 -18.41 -0.05 -19.10
N SER A 142 -17.42 0.82 -19.24
CA SER A 142 -17.46 1.93 -20.19
C SER A 142 -17.54 1.44 -21.64
N ASP A 143 -18.30 2.13 -22.49
CA ASP A 143 -18.30 1.89 -23.95
C ASP A 143 -16.91 2.09 -24.59
N LYS A 144 -16.00 2.78 -23.88
CA LYS A 144 -14.61 3.01 -24.30
C LYS A 144 -13.63 1.97 -23.74
N ALA A 145 -14.12 0.91 -23.11
CA ALA A 145 -13.27 -0.09 -22.47
C ALA A 145 -12.31 -0.77 -23.46
N ILE A 146 -11.08 -0.97 -23.02
CA ILE A 146 -10.03 -1.61 -23.82
C ILE A 146 -10.15 -3.14 -23.75
N THR A 147 -10.74 -3.73 -24.78
CA THR A 147 -10.96 -5.19 -24.92
C THR A 147 -9.80 -5.93 -25.59
N LYS A 148 -8.59 -5.35 -25.56
CA LYS A 148 -7.40 -5.89 -26.23
C LYS A 148 -6.51 -6.68 -25.26
N ALA A 149 -5.68 -7.55 -25.81
CA ALA A 149 -4.55 -8.17 -25.13
C ALA A 149 -3.26 -7.80 -25.87
N PHE A 150 -2.22 -7.43 -25.13
CA PHE A 150 -0.92 -7.05 -25.68
C PHE A 150 0.08 -8.16 -25.38
N LEU A 151 0.50 -8.88 -26.42
CA LEU A 151 1.37 -10.05 -26.31
C LEU A 151 2.79 -9.69 -26.73
N HIS A 152 3.77 -10.16 -25.96
CA HIS A 152 5.18 -9.96 -26.25
C HIS A 152 5.95 -11.28 -26.10
N ARG A 153 6.99 -11.49 -26.93
CA ARG A 153 7.83 -12.71 -26.90
C ARG A 153 8.48 -12.97 -25.54
N ASN A 154 8.81 -11.90 -24.82
CA ASN A 154 9.21 -11.96 -23.42
C ASN A 154 7.92 -11.81 -22.61
N ILE A 155 7.44 -12.91 -22.03
CA ILE A 155 6.11 -13.01 -21.40
C ILE A 155 5.88 -11.94 -20.33
N GLY A 156 6.93 -11.56 -19.58
CA GLY A 156 6.87 -10.50 -18.56
C GLY A 156 6.51 -9.10 -19.08
N ASN A 157 6.55 -8.88 -20.40
CA ASN A 157 6.14 -7.61 -21.03
C ASN A 157 4.73 -7.67 -21.63
N SER A 158 4.01 -8.80 -21.49
CA SER A 158 2.63 -8.91 -21.95
C SER A 158 1.68 -8.33 -20.90
N PHE A 159 0.61 -7.67 -21.32
CA PHE A 159 -0.38 -7.10 -20.41
C PHE A 159 -1.80 -7.18 -20.99
N TYR A 160 -2.79 -7.19 -20.09
CA TYR A 160 -4.17 -7.58 -20.41
C TYR A 160 -5.18 -6.56 -19.87
N PRO A 161 -5.34 -5.40 -20.53
CA PRO A 161 -6.24 -4.33 -20.07
C PRO A 161 -7.69 -4.77 -19.88
N LEU A 162 -8.15 -5.78 -20.64
CA LEU A 162 -9.49 -6.32 -20.48
C LEU A 162 -9.77 -6.82 -19.05
N GLY A 163 -8.77 -7.34 -18.33
CA GLY A 163 -8.97 -7.74 -16.93
C GLY A 163 -9.24 -6.52 -16.04
N GLU A 164 -8.49 -5.44 -16.28
CA GLU A 164 -8.63 -4.19 -15.54
C GLU A 164 -9.98 -3.53 -15.81
N GLU A 165 -10.43 -3.49 -17.07
CA GLU A 165 -11.69 -2.87 -17.48
C GLU A 165 -12.91 -3.57 -16.88
N PHE A 166 -12.94 -4.91 -16.94
CA PHE A 166 -14.14 -5.68 -16.59
C PHE A 166 -14.18 -6.10 -15.11
N VAL A 167 -13.02 -6.36 -14.50
CA VAL A 167 -12.95 -6.76 -13.09
C VAL A 167 -12.84 -5.52 -12.21
N PHE A 168 -11.84 -4.67 -12.44
CA PHE A 168 -11.51 -3.58 -11.53
C PHE A 168 -12.34 -2.32 -11.81
N LEU A 169 -12.20 -1.70 -12.99
CA LEU A 169 -12.94 -0.49 -13.34
C LEU A 169 -14.45 -0.75 -13.39
N GLY A 170 -14.87 -1.93 -13.86
CA GLY A 170 -16.24 -2.39 -13.77
C GLY A 170 -16.76 -2.49 -12.32
N ARG A 171 -15.94 -2.94 -11.36
CA ARG A 171 -16.35 -2.95 -9.94
C ARG A 171 -16.47 -1.54 -9.39
N ILE A 172 -15.54 -0.64 -9.74
CA ILE A 172 -15.62 0.77 -9.35
C ILE A 172 -16.90 1.41 -9.92
N GLY A 173 -17.19 1.20 -11.20
CA GLY A 173 -18.42 1.68 -11.83
C GLY A 173 -19.68 1.19 -11.12
N ARG A 174 -19.71 -0.10 -10.77
CA ARG A 174 -20.81 -0.70 -10.01
C ARG A 174 -20.93 -0.09 -8.62
N HIS A 175 -19.83 0.06 -7.88
CA HIS A 175 -19.83 0.69 -6.55
C HIS A 175 -20.41 2.11 -6.61
N TYR A 176 -20.02 2.93 -7.60
CA TYR A 176 -20.54 4.29 -7.72
C TYR A 176 -22.00 4.36 -8.13
N ALA A 177 -22.48 3.40 -8.94
CA ALA A 177 -23.90 3.28 -9.24
C ALA A 177 -24.70 2.85 -8.00
N GLU A 178 -24.20 1.88 -7.23
CA GLU A 178 -24.86 1.34 -6.02
C GLU A 178 -24.91 2.37 -4.88
N GLU A 179 -23.80 3.06 -4.59
CA GLU A 179 -23.65 3.93 -3.41
C GLU A 179 -23.98 5.40 -3.67
N TYR A 180 -23.81 5.88 -4.91
CA TYR A 180 -23.88 7.32 -5.23
C TYR A 180 -24.76 7.66 -6.43
N ASP A 181 -25.42 6.68 -7.05
CA ASP A 181 -26.29 6.85 -8.23
C ASP A 181 -25.63 7.68 -9.35
N ARG A 182 -24.34 7.45 -9.59
CA ARG A 182 -23.57 8.14 -10.64
C ARG A 182 -22.52 7.24 -11.27
N PRO A 183 -22.06 7.53 -12.51
CA PRO A 183 -20.86 6.90 -13.02
C PRO A 183 -19.62 7.34 -12.22
N HIS A 184 -18.64 6.45 -12.15
CA HIS A 184 -17.32 6.80 -11.65
C HIS A 184 -16.56 7.68 -12.68
N THR A 185 -15.55 8.38 -12.20
CA THR A 185 -14.64 9.20 -13.00
C THR A 185 -13.20 8.78 -12.75
N MET A 186 -12.28 9.15 -13.66
CA MET A 186 -10.85 8.91 -13.41
C MET A 186 -10.31 9.68 -12.20
N GLU A 187 -10.98 10.77 -11.83
CA GLU A 187 -10.69 11.52 -10.61
C GLU A 187 -11.00 10.70 -9.35
N ASP A 188 -12.04 9.85 -9.37
CA ASP A 188 -12.34 8.95 -8.25
C ASP A 188 -11.23 7.90 -8.07
N VAL A 189 -10.67 7.37 -9.17
CA VAL A 189 -9.51 6.46 -9.14
C VAL A 189 -8.28 7.18 -8.58
N ARG A 190 -8.03 8.43 -8.99
CA ARG A 190 -6.92 9.24 -8.47
C ARG A 190 -7.05 9.45 -6.95
N LYS A 191 -8.25 9.80 -6.47
CA LYS A 191 -8.52 9.97 -5.04
C LYS A 191 -8.32 8.68 -4.26
N TRP A 192 -8.69 7.53 -4.81
CA TRP A 192 -8.41 6.22 -4.20
C TRP A 192 -6.90 5.96 -4.03
N VAL A 193 -6.10 6.24 -5.05
CA VAL A 193 -4.63 6.13 -4.96
C VAL A 193 -4.08 7.09 -3.88
N GLU A 194 -4.60 8.32 -3.82
CA GLU A 194 -4.19 9.32 -2.83
C GLU A 194 -4.57 8.93 -1.41
N TRP A 195 -5.78 8.39 -1.22
CA TRP A 195 -6.22 7.84 0.04
C TRP A 195 -5.30 6.70 0.51
N ALA A 196 -4.90 5.79 -0.38
CA ALA A 196 -3.99 4.70 -0.03
C ALA A 196 -2.62 5.22 0.46
N LEU A 197 -2.07 6.24 -0.20
CA LEU A 197 -0.82 6.89 0.21
C LEU A 197 -0.96 7.66 1.53
N ALA A 198 -2.10 8.33 1.76
CA ALA A 198 -2.38 9.02 3.01
C ALA A 198 -2.51 8.03 4.18
N ALA A 199 -3.25 6.94 3.97
CA ALA A 199 -3.42 5.89 4.96
C ALA A 199 -2.10 5.17 5.29
N SER A 200 -1.26 4.89 4.29
CA SER A 200 0.06 4.29 4.53
C SER A 200 0.97 5.22 5.34
N LYS A 201 0.90 6.53 5.09
CA LYS A 201 1.65 7.54 5.85
C LYS A 201 1.19 7.61 7.30
N VAL A 202 -0.13 7.63 7.56
CA VAL A 202 -0.68 7.64 8.93
C VAL A 202 -0.24 6.38 9.70
N LEU A 203 -0.32 5.20 9.09
CA LEU A 203 0.13 3.95 9.71
C LEU A 203 1.63 3.98 10.06
N THR A 204 2.47 4.43 9.12
CA THR A 204 3.92 4.50 9.32
C THR A 204 4.29 5.49 10.42
N HIS A 205 3.62 6.65 10.43
CA HIS A 205 3.83 7.66 11.46
C HIS A 205 3.43 7.12 12.84
N PHE A 206 2.25 6.49 12.93
CA PHE A 206 1.80 5.93 14.20
C PHE A 206 2.72 4.82 14.71
N PHE A 207 3.17 3.90 13.84
CA PHE A 207 4.12 2.87 14.25
C PHE A 207 5.41 3.46 14.81
N THR A 208 5.95 4.48 14.14
CA THR A 208 7.17 5.19 14.60
C THR A 208 6.92 5.84 15.96
N ASP A 209 5.80 6.55 16.11
CA ASP A 209 5.43 7.22 17.35
C ASP A 209 5.17 6.22 18.49
N TYR A 210 4.59 5.06 18.18
CA TYR A 210 4.36 3.98 19.13
C TYR A 210 5.69 3.38 19.62
N LEU A 211 6.65 3.12 18.72
CA LEU A 211 7.98 2.65 19.10
C LEU A 211 8.72 3.66 19.99
N VAL A 212 8.63 4.96 19.65
CA VAL A 212 9.22 6.02 20.46
C VAL A 212 8.53 6.11 21.83
N TRP A 213 7.21 5.93 21.89
CA TRP A 213 6.48 5.88 23.15
C TRP A 213 6.90 4.68 24.01
N VAL A 214 6.96 3.46 23.45
CA VAL A 214 7.45 2.26 24.14
C VAL A 214 8.86 2.51 24.67
N GLN A 215 9.74 3.08 23.85
CA GLN A 215 11.08 3.44 24.26
C GLN A 215 11.08 4.38 25.47
N ARG A 216 10.32 5.48 25.43
CA ARG A 216 10.31 6.47 26.51
C ARG A 216 9.72 5.94 27.81
N GLU A 217 8.62 5.21 27.73
CA GLU A 217 7.87 4.78 28.91
C GLU A 217 8.47 3.53 29.57
N ARG A 218 9.12 2.66 28.79
CA ARG A 218 9.57 1.34 29.27
C ARG A 218 11.06 1.16 29.28
N PHE A 219 11.76 1.80 28.35
CA PHE A 219 13.21 1.64 28.15
C PHE A 219 13.90 2.98 27.85
N PRO A 220 13.84 3.96 28.77
CA PRO A 220 14.41 5.28 28.55
C PRO A 220 15.92 5.25 28.25
N GLU A 221 16.61 4.16 28.61
CA GLU A 221 18.00 3.90 28.31
C GLU A 221 18.30 3.55 26.84
N TRP A 222 17.29 3.15 26.05
CA TRP A 222 17.47 2.88 24.62
C TRP A 222 17.82 4.19 23.89
N ALA A 223 19.07 4.32 23.49
CA ALA A 223 19.53 5.48 22.74
C ALA A 223 19.11 5.38 21.27
N LEU A 224 18.38 6.38 20.79
CA LEU A 224 18.22 6.63 19.35
C LEU A 224 19.55 7.15 18.79
N LYS A 225 20.22 6.34 17.96
CA LYS A 225 21.51 6.69 17.40
C LYS A 225 21.34 7.17 15.96
N PRO A 226 21.79 8.39 15.61
CA PRO A 226 21.82 8.80 14.21
C PRO A 226 22.85 7.94 13.48
N THR A 227 22.41 7.23 12.45
CA THR A 227 23.26 6.48 11.55
C THR A 227 23.38 7.22 10.22
N LYS A 228 24.56 7.17 9.63
CA LYS A 228 24.84 7.61 8.27
C LYS A 228 25.13 6.36 7.45
N PRO A 229 24.12 5.59 7.05
CA PRO A 229 24.37 4.48 6.14
C PRO A 229 24.98 5.04 4.85
N TYR A 230 26.04 4.40 4.37
CA TYR A 230 26.40 4.56 2.97
C TYR A 230 25.33 3.83 2.17
N LEU A 231 24.44 4.59 1.53
CA LEU A 231 23.50 4.05 0.57
C LEU A 231 24.16 4.19 -0.81
N GLU A 232 24.29 3.07 -1.51
CA GLU A 232 24.67 3.11 -2.92
C GLU A 232 23.66 4.01 -3.67
N PRO A 233 24.11 4.89 -4.58
CA PRO A 233 23.22 5.81 -5.32
C PRO A 233 22.05 5.11 -6.01
N GLU A 234 22.21 3.84 -6.39
CA GLU A 234 21.21 2.99 -7.03
C GLU A 234 20.14 2.49 -6.07
N LEU A 235 20.43 2.46 -4.76
CA LEU A 235 19.50 2.12 -3.68
C LEU A 235 18.81 3.38 -3.11
N TYR A 236 19.20 4.57 -3.59
CA TYR A 236 18.63 5.84 -3.21
C TYR A 236 17.59 6.29 -4.24
N GLY A 237 16.35 6.44 -3.78
CA GLY A 237 15.35 7.25 -4.45
C GLY A 237 14.73 8.24 -3.49
N GLU A 238 14.88 9.53 -3.77
CA GLU A 238 13.92 10.51 -3.25
C GLU A 238 12.56 10.14 -3.83
N LEU A 239 11.50 10.19 -3.01
CA LEU A 239 10.12 10.08 -3.48
C LEU A 239 9.92 11.13 -4.58
N GLY A 240 10.10 10.74 -5.85
CA GLY A 240 10.00 11.62 -7.01
C GLY A 240 11.15 11.58 -8.03
N GLU A 241 12.35 11.06 -7.69
CA GLU A 241 13.53 11.29 -8.57
C GLU A 241 14.28 10.06 -9.10
N THR A 242 14.16 8.85 -8.52
CA THR A 242 14.98 7.72 -8.99
C THR A 242 14.24 6.71 -9.86
N PRO A 243 14.61 6.57 -11.14
CA PRO A 243 14.05 5.57 -12.04
C PRO A 243 14.64 4.17 -11.81
N LEU A 244 14.03 3.34 -10.96
CA LEU A 244 14.22 1.88 -11.06
C LEU A 244 13.63 1.43 -12.40
N LYS A 245 14.50 1.04 -13.36
CA LYS A 245 14.08 0.62 -14.70
C LYS A 245 13.24 -0.66 -14.60
N LEU A 246 11.92 -0.53 -14.72
CA LEU A 246 10.97 -1.67 -14.79
C LEU A 246 11.19 -2.54 -16.05
N PHE A 247 11.92 -2.03 -17.04
CA PHE A 247 12.28 -2.75 -18.25
C PHE A 247 13.80 -2.75 -18.45
N PHE A 248 14.39 -3.94 -18.54
CA PHE A 248 15.73 -4.09 -19.10
C PHE A 248 15.72 -3.64 -20.55
N GLU A 249 16.55 -2.65 -20.86
CA GLU A 249 16.80 -2.19 -22.22
C GLU A 249 17.50 -3.31 -22.99
N ALA A 250 16.78 -3.95 -23.92
CA ALA A 250 17.29 -5.03 -24.77
C ALA A 250 18.40 -4.57 -25.76
N SER A 251 18.75 -3.28 -25.77
CA SER A 251 19.79 -2.69 -26.61
C SER A 251 21.22 -3.08 -26.21
N ARG A 252 21.43 -3.79 -25.08
CA ARG A 252 22.75 -4.32 -24.67
C ARG A 252 23.06 -5.75 -25.12
N LEU A 253 22.18 -6.43 -25.84
CA LEU A 253 22.57 -7.63 -26.59
C LEU A 253 23.21 -7.19 -27.90
N LYS A 254 24.50 -6.82 -27.84
CA LYS A 254 25.36 -6.81 -29.03
C LYS A 254 25.14 -8.14 -29.77
N LYS A 255 24.78 -8.07 -31.05
CA LYS A 255 24.95 -9.22 -31.95
C LYS A 255 26.38 -9.74 -31.76
N PRO A 256 26.61 -11.06 -31.59
CA PRO A 256 27.94 -11.59 -31.80
C PRO A 256 28.32 -11.22 -33.24
N SER A 257 29.41 -10.47 -33.36
CA SER A 257 30.04 -10.17 -34.64
C SER A 257 30.40 -11.50 -35.30
N GLY A 258 29.67 -11.86 -36.34
CA GLY A 258 30.16 -12.76 -37.39
C GLY A 258 30.77 -11.92 -38.49
#